data_AF-A0A1G8D0W7-F1
#
_entry.id   AF-A0A1G8D0W7-F1
#
_cell.length_a   1.000
_cell.length_b   1.000
_cell.length_c   1.000
_cell.angle_alpha   90.00
_cell.angle_beta   90.00
_cell.angle_gamma   90.00
#
_symmetry.space_group_name_H-M   'P 1'
#
loop_
_entity.id
_entity.type
_entity.pdbx_description
1 polymer ?
#
loop_
_entity_poly.entity_id
_entity_poly.type
_entity_poly.pdbx_seq_one_letter_code
_entity_poly.pdbx_strand_id
1 'polypeptide(L)'
;MDKLKLKLQEYYQRCQQQETRTKASKEHAGGASVLDMENDILLQFGLPASKRFVQILHDFVSQREVNDHLIDHVSKKLRTAARKYLLAPVVSDLEQLDQAKEQKKSPYDLLPELGYPLNDYSVFLVGELLYRRNLVTADVLDELKKVQYADVWDDVLLLSRIVNYSTHELYHRLKEHDLRFIDDFVQHTAKQHVARTTNKKAVPGSEGYTPNYRTVSKVQVEDILFDEHQTPSIIGKLKSGSRYIRVTMVMEFSQLNQILISSGELGMEISNFIKKLMASPQKGRPASIDVRSEFGEVLHLDNCYLEVYKPQHQSKGKWVETKDSFYFVDKILSKKEYDKKSKEGEIREKIEECLELIGGSYSYYQRMRRLGITDDEAKLRAGLQDELLFKLSSFLHKLKD
;
A
#
# COMPACT_ATOMS: atom_id res chain seq x y z
N MET A 1 7.43 -11.36 -41.87
CA MET A 1 6.57 -11.04 -40.72
C MET A 1 7.31 -10.05 -39.85
N ASP A 2 6.89 -8.78 -39.85
CA ASP A 2 7.59 -7.71 -39.14
C ASP A 2 7.77 -8.08 -37.66
N LYS A 3 9.02 -8.08 -37.16
CA LYS A 3 9.32 -8.31 -35.73
C LYS A 3 8.47 -7.42 -34.81
N LEU A 4 8.07 -6.26 -35.31
CA LEU A 4 7.21 -5.30 -34.63
C LEU A 4 5.74 -5.72 -34.55
N LYS A 5 5.19 -6.36 -35.59
CA LYS A 5 3.83 -6.92 -35.56
C LYS A 5 3.75 -8.06 -34.53
N LEU A 6 4.80 -8.88 -34.46
CA LEU A 6 4.92 -9.94 -33.46
C LEU A 6 4.95 -9.38 -32.03
N LYS A 7 5.73 -8.32 -31.77
CA LYS A 7 5.78 -7.65 -30.45
C LYS A 7 4.46 -7.00 -30.04
N LEU A 8 3.75 -6.35 -30.96
CA LEU A 8 2.43 -5.77 -30.67
C LEU A 8 1.37 -6.84 -30.38
N GLN A 9 1.42 -7.98 -31.09
CA GLN A 9 0.56 -9.14 -30.82
C GLN A 9 0.89 -9.77 -29.45
N GLU A 10 2.17 -9.94 -29.13
CA GLU A 10 2.61 -10.47 -27.84
C GLU A 10 2.20 -9.54 -26.67
N TYR A 11 2.36 -8.23 -26.84
CA TYR A 11 1.90 -7.22 -25.87
C TYR A 11 0.38 -7.31 -25.63
N TYR A 12 -0.43 -7.39 -26.70
CA TYR A 12 -1.89 -7.54 -26.58
C TYR A 12 -2.28 -8.83 -25.84
N GLN A 13 -1.68 -9.97 -26.19
CA GLN A 13 -1.96 -11.25 -25.54
C GLN A 13 -1.62 -11.23 -24.05
N ARG A 14 -0.49 -10.63 -23.67
CA ARG A 14 -0.08 -10.53 -22.26
C ARG A 14 -0.97 -9.59 -21.45
N CYS A 15 -1.43 -8.49 -22.03
CA CYS A 15 -2.40 -7.60 -21.37
C CYS A 15 -3.73 -8.31 -21.09
N GLN A 16 -4.28 -9.06 -22.06
CA GLN A 16 -5.50 -9.86 -21.84
C GLN A 16 -5.31 -11.00 -20.84
N GLN A 17 -4.13 -11.63 -20.82
CA GLN A 17 -3.79 -12.65 -19.82
C GLN A 17 -3.69 -12.09 -18.40
N GLN A 18 -3.26 -10.84 -18.21
CA GLN A 18 -3.25 -10.17 -16.90
C GLN A 18 -4.66 -9.74 -16.45
N GLU A 19 -5.53 -9.30 -17.36
CA GLU A 19 -6.94 -9.02 -17.05
C GLU A 19 -7.72 -10.30 -16.66
N THR A 20 -7.33 -11.46 -17.20
CA THR A 20 -7.93 -12.76 -16.82
C THR A 20 -7.31 -13.37 -15.56
N ARG A 21 -5.99 -13.19 -15.34
CA ARG A 21 -5.27 -13.69 -14.14
C ARG A 21 -5.50 -12.86 -12.87
N THR A 22 -6.02 -11.64 -12.94
CA THR A 22 -6.43 -10.89 -11.73
C THR A 22 -7.57 -11.56 -10.94
N LYS A 23 -8.10 -12.70 -11.41
CA LYS A 23 -9.00 -13.61 -10.67
C LYS A 23 -8.30 -14.74 -9.90
N ALA A 24 -7.01 -15.03 -10.11
CA ALA A 24 -6.31 -16.11 -9.42
C ALA A 24 -4.84 -15.73 -9.13
N SER A 25 -4.50 -15.60 -7.85
CA SER A 25 -3.16 -15.52 -7.25
C SER A 25 -2.08 -14.72 -7.99
N LYS A 26 -1.73 -13.54 -7.44
CA LYS A 26 -0.41 -12.93 -7.66
C LYS A 26 0.63 -13.65 -6.81
N GLU A 27 1.18 -14.75 -7.33
CA GLU A 27 2.49 -15.25 -6.91
C GLU A 27 3.35 -15.49 -8.16
N HIS A 28 4.51 -14.81 -8.15
CA HIS A 28 5.77 -15.17 -8.83
C HIS A 28 5.69 -15.64 -10.30
N ALA A 29 5.98 -14.72 -11.23
CA ALA A 29 6.56 -15.08 -12.52
C ALA A 29 7.51 -13.97 -12.99
N GLY A 30 8.81 -14.28 -13.02
CA GLY A 30 9.85 -13.45 -13.61
C GLY A 30 9.77 -13.42 -15.13
N GLY A 31 8.83 -12.65 -15.66
CA GLY A 31 8.79 -12.24 -17.06
C GLY A 31 8.72 -10.72 -17.11
N ALA A 32 9.46 -10.10 -18.04
CA ALA A 32 9.49 -8.66 -18.27
C ALA A 32 8.08 -8.06 -18.12
N SER A 33 7.98 -7.05 -17.25
CA SER A 33 6.73 -6.38 -16.93
C SER A 33 6.06 -5.89 -18.20
N VAL A 34 4.73 -5.79 -18.21
CA VAL A 34 3.99 -5.16 -19.33
C VAL A 34 4.55 -3.77 -19.64
N LEU A 35 5.04 -3.08 -18.60
CA LEU A 35 5.72 -1.79 -18.69
C LEU A 35 7.07 -1.85 -19.44
N ASP A 36 7.84 -2.93 -19.29
CA ASP A 36 9.12 -3.11 -19.99
C ASP A 36 8.88 -3.31 -21.49
N MET A 37 7.81 -4.02 -21.86
CA MET A 37 7.40 -4.20 -23.25
C MET A 37 6.87 -2.92 -23.89
N GLU A 38 6.14 -2.09 -23.14
CA GLU A 38 5.73 -0.75 -23.60
C GLU A 38 6.94 0.12 -23.91
N ASN A 39 7.92 0.14 -23.00
CA ASN A 39 9.16 0.87 -23.18
C ASN A 39 9.93 0.37 -24.42
N ASP A 40 10.08 -0.94 -24.56
CA ASP A 40 10.70 -1.57 -25.73
C ASP A 40 10.04 -1.20 -27.07
N ILE A 41 8.69 -1.20 -27.11
CA ILE A 41 7.94 -0.87 -28.32
C ILE A 41 8.13 0.60 -28.67
N LEU A 42 8.07 1.51 -27.69
CA LEU A 42 8.23 2.95 -27.91
C LEU A 42 9.67 3.31 -28.31
N LEU A 43 10.67 2.68 -27.67
CA LEU A 43 12.09 2.84 -28.01
C LEU A 43 12.38 2.45 -29.47
N GLN A 44 11.72 1.42 -30.02
CA GLN A 44 11.86 1.05 -31.44
C GLN A 44 11.40 2.15 -32.41
N PHE A 45 10.52 3.05 -31.98
CA PHE A 45 10.07 4.21 -32.75
C PHE A 45 10.84 5.49 -32.39
N GLY A 46 11.81 5.44 -31.47
CA GLY A 46 12.50 6.63 -30.96
C GLY A 46 11.59 7.53 -30.11
N LEU A 47 10.56 6.95 -29.50
CA LEU A 47 9.62 7.66 -28.63
C LEU A 47 9.95 7.36 -27.16
N PRO A 48 9.90 8.37 -26.28
CA PRO A 48 10.03 8.14 -24.84
C PRO A 48 8.77 7.45 -24.30
N ALA A 49 8.90 6.75 -23.17
CA ALA A 49 7.77 6.10 -22.48
C ALA A 49 6.86 7.10 -21.74
N SER A 50 6.48 8.21 -22.39
CA SER A 50 5.56 9.19 -21.83
C SER A 50 4.12 8.69 -21.89
N LYS A 51 3.27 9.17 -20.98
CA LYS A 51 1.86 8.78 -20.88
C LYS A 51 1.12 8.99 -22.21
N ARG A 52 1.46 10.06 -22.93
CA ARG A 52 0.88 10.35 -24.26
C ARG A 52 1.14 9.24 -25.28
N PHE A 53 2.34 8.66 -25.31
CA PHE A 53 2.67 7.61 -26.29
C PHE A 53 2.22 6.23 -25.81
N VAL A 54 2.28 5.98 -24.49
CA VAL A 54 1.74 4.77 -23.87
C VAL A 54 0.22 4.67 -24.05
N GLN A 55 -0.51 5.80 -24.02
CA GLN A 55 -1.95 5.82 -24.30
C GLN A 55 -2.30 5.26 -25.68
N ILE A 56 -1.43 5.44 -26.69
CA ILE A 56 -1.65 4.87 -28.03
C ILE A 56 -1.64 3.33 -27.97
N LEU A 57 -0.85 2.74 -27.08
CA LEU A 57 -0.79 1.30 -26.84
C LEU A 57 -1.98 0.81 -26.00
N HIS A 58 -2.41 1.56 -24.98
CA HIS A 58 -3.61 1.20 -24.22
C HIS A 58 -4.91 1.32 -25.05
N ASP A 59 -5.01 2.32 -25.92
CA ASP A 59 -6.10 2.48 -26.88
C ASP A 59 -6.15 1.30 -27.88
N PHE A 60 -5.03 0.63 -28.11
CA PHE A 60 -4.96 -0.59 -28.91
C PHE A 60 -5.44 -1.82 -28.13
N VAL A 61 -5.05 -1.96 -26.86
CA VAL A 61 -5.43 -3.09 -25.99
C VAL A 61 -6.92 -3.07 -25.62
N SER A 62 -7.52 -1.88 -25.47
CA SER A 62 -8.94 -1.72 -25.16
C SER A 62 -9.89 -2.21 -26.25
N GLN A 63 -9.39 -2.56 -27.44
CA GLN A 63 -10.20 -3.08 -28.54
C GLN A 63 -10.38 -4.60 -28.43
N ARG A 64 -11.63 -5.06 -28.64
CA ARG A 64 -12.04 -6.46 -28.40
C ARG A 64 -11.40 -7.50 -29.32
N GLU A 65 -10.88 -7.10 -30.49
CA GLU A 65 -10.27 -8.01 -31.47
C GLU A 65 -9.02 -7.38 -32.10
N VAL A 66 -7.94 -8.17 -32.22
CA VAL A 66 -6.73 -7.78 -32.96
C VAL A 66 -6.85 -8.26 -34.40
N ASN A 67 -6.94 -7.30 -35.31
CA ASN A 67 -6.83 -7.54 -36.75
C ASN A 67 -5.54 -6.92 -37.29
N ASP A 68 -4.98 -7.47 -38.37
CA ASP A 68 -3.76 -6.95 -39.00
C ASP A 68 -3.89 -5.47 -39.41
N HIS A 69 -5.08 -5.05 -39.83
CA HIS A 69 -5.39 -3.66 -40.12
C HIS A 69 -5.27 -2.73 -38.91
N LEU A 70 -5.60 -3.22 -37.71
CA LEU A 70 -5.49 -2.45 -36.48
C LEU A 70 -4.02 -2.30 -36.06
N ILE A 71 -3.22 -3.36 -36.21
CA ILE A 71 -1.78 -3.33 -35.96
C ILE A 71 -1.10 -2.33 -36.91
N ASP A 72 -1.48 -2.33 -38.19
CA ASP A 72 -0.94 -1.38 -39.18
C ASP A 72 -1.36 0.06 -38.88
N HIS A 73 -2.60 0.28 -38.42
CA HIS A 73 -3.07 1.59 -38.01
C HIS A 73 -2.33 2.14 -36.78
N VAL A 74 -2.09 1.31 -35.76
CA VAL A 74 -1.30 1.68 -34.57
C VAL A 74 0.15 1.93 -34.94
N SER A 75 0.76 1.09 -35.79
CA SER A 75 2.10 1.32 -36.31
C SER A 75 2.19 2.67 -37.06
N LYS A 76 1.19 3.01 -37.88
CA LYS A 76 1.14 4.30 -38.58
C LYS A 76 0.98 5.48 -37.62
N LYS A 77 0.16 5.34 -36.57
CA LYS A 77 0.03 6.35 -35.50
C LYS A 77 1.33 6.57 -34.75
N LEU A 78 2.01 5.49 -34.33
CA LEU A 78 3.32 5.56 -33.66
C LEU A 78 4.39 6.18 -34.57
N ARG A 79 4.45 5.82 -35.85
CA ARG A 79 5.38 6.46 -36.82
C ARG A 79 5.09 7.94 -37.01
N THR A 80 3.82 8.34 -37.04
CA THR A 80 3.43 9.75 -37.19
C THR A 80 3.78 10.55 -35.93
N ALA A 81 3.54 9.97 -34.76
CA ALA A 81 3.94 10.52 -33.47
C ALA A 81 5.48 10.66 -33.37
N ALA A 82 6.23 9.62 -33.76
CA ALA A 82 7.69 9.63 -33.82
C ALA A 82 8.21 10.69 -34.77
N ARG A 83 7.66 10.81 -36.00
CA ARG A 83 8.04 11.88 -36.93
C ARG A 83 7.82 13.26 -36.33
N LYS A 84 6.68 13.49 -35.67
CA LYS A 84 6.39 14.78 -35.04
C LYS A 84 7.33 15.08 -33.87
N TYR A 85 7.72 14.06 -33.09
CA TYR A 85 8.62 14.20 -31.96
C TYR A 85 10.08 14.43 -32.41
N LEU A 86 10.58 13.63 -33.35
CA LEU A 86 11.94 13.73 -33.88
C LEU A 86 12.18 15.00 -34.72
N LEU A 87 11.13 15.58 -35.30
CA LEU A 87 11.19 16.85 -36.03
C LEU A 87 10.92 18.07 -35.13
N ALA A 88 10.70 17.88 -33.83
CA ALA A 88 10.54 18.99 -32.90
C ALA A 88 11.87 19.76 -32.75
N PRO A 89 11.83 21.07 -32.48
CA PRO A 89 13.04 21.83 -32.23
C PRO A 89 13.79 21.26 -31.03
N VAL A 90 15.12 21.18 -31.14
CA VAL A 90 15.99 20.77 -30.03
C VAL A 90 16.03 21.92 -29.03
N VAL A 91 15.31 21.74 -27.92
CA VAL A 91 15.28 22.67 -26.79
C VAL A 91 16.18 22.11 -25.70
N SER A 92 16.95 22.95 -25.02
CA SER A 92 17.81 22.48 -23.92
C SER A 92 16.98 21.93 -22.76
N ASP A 93 17.53 20.97 -21.99
CA ASP A 93 16.81 20.36 -20.85
C ASP A 93 16.28 21.40 -19.85
N LEU A 94 17.02 22.50 -19.68
CA LEU A 94 16.66 23.61 -18.79
C LEU A 94 15.46 24.38 -19.34
N GLU A 95 15.48 24.74 -20.62
CA GLU A 95 14.35 25.40 -21.29
C GLU A 95 13.12 24.47 -21.38
N GLN A 96 13.32 23.16 -21.54
CA GLN A 96 12.23 22.17 -21.53
C GLN A 96 11.56 22.10 -20.15
N LEU A 97 12.34 22.11 -19.07
CA LEU A 97 11.81 22.16 -17.70
C LEU A 97 11.10 23.49 -17.42
N ASP A 98 11.63 24.62 -17.88
CA ASP A 98 10.99 25.93 -17.73
C ASP A 98 9.65 25.99 -18.49
N GLN A 99 9.62 25.54 -19.74
CA GLN A 99 8.37 25.43 -20.50
C GLN A 99 7.37 24.48 -19.83
N ALA A 100 7.86 23.38 -19.25
CA ALA A 100 7.01 22.43 -18.53
C ALA A 100 6.45 23.01 -17.23
N LYS A 101 7.22 23.88 -16.56
CA LYS A 101 6.80 24.63 -15.37
C LYS A 101 5.71 25.64 -15.71
N GLU A 102 5.87 26.39 -16.80
CA GLU A 102 4.86 27.34 -17.29
C GLU A 102 3.57 26.64 -17.73
N GLN A 103 3.70 25.52 -18.45
CA GLN A 103 2.57 24.77 -19.00
C GLN A 103 1.99 23.75 -18.02
N LYS A 104 2.55 23.60 -16.82
CA LYS A 104 2.21 22.58 -15.82
C LYS A 104 2.08 21.17 -16.42
N LYS A 105 3.03 20.79 -17.27
CA LYS A 105 3.06 19.45 -17.89
C LYS A 105 3.14 18.38 -16.81
N SER A 106 2.62 17.19 -17.10
CA SER A 106 2.69 16.09 -16.14
C SER A 106 4.15 15.64 -15.95
N PRO A 107 4.62 15.38 -14.71
CA PRO A 107 5.95 14.79 -14.48
C PRO A 107 6.13 13.47 -15.24
N TYR A 108 5.05 12.71 -15.42
CA TYR A 108 5.03 11.45 -16.15
C TYR A 108 5.25 11.59 -17.67
N ASP A 109 5.04 12.78 -18.22
CA ASP A 109 5.33 13.08 -19.61
C ASP A 109 6.71 13.71 -19.77
N LEU A 110 7.10 14.57 -18.83
CA LEU A 110 8.35 15.31 -18.89
C LEU A 110 9.59 14.47 -18.61
N LEU A 111 9.56 13.63 -17.58
CA LEU A 111 10.73 12.84 -17.17
C LEU A 111 11.22 11.89 -18.28
N PRO A 112 10.33 11.14 -18.98
CA PRO A 112 10.75 10.33 -20.11
C PRO A 112 11.28 11.16 -21.29
N GLU A 113 10.74 12.35 -21.55
CA GLU A 113 11.24 13.25 -22.61
C GLU A 113 12.66 13.76 -22.33
N LEU A 114 13.00 13.96 -21.05
CA LEU A 114 14.33 14.34 -20.59
C LEU A 114 15.29 13.13 -20.41
N GLY A 115 14.80 11.91 -20.60
CA GLY A 115 15.59 10.69 -20.42
C GLY A 115 15.84 10.27 -18.97
N TYR A 116 15.05 10.78 -18.02
CA TYR A 116 15.11 10.38 -16.61
C TYR A 116 14.11 9.25 -16.30
N PRO A 117 14.45 8.34 -15.37
CA PRO A 117 13.55 7.28 -14.97
C PRO A 117 12.31 7.82 -14.23
N LEU A 118 11.18 7.13 -14.38
CA LEU A 118 9.92 7.39 -13.68
C LEU A 118 9.94 6.73 -12.30
N ASN A 119 10.67 7.33 -11.37
CA ASN A 119 10.79 6.86 -9.99
C ASN A 119 10.11 7.85 -9.04
N ASP A 120 9.68 7.40 -7.85
CA ASP A 120 8.97 8.28 -6.90
C ASP A 120 9.79 9.53 -6.55
N TYR A 121 11.13 9.42 -6.54
CA TYR A 121 12.02 10.55 -6.30
C TYR A 121 12.06 11.56 -7.45
N SER A 122 12.19 11.13 -8.72
CA SER A 122 12.17 12.06 -9.86
C SER A 122 10.81 12.73 -10.02
N VAL A 123 9.72 12.01 -9.74
CA VAL A 123 8.36 12.56 -9.69
C VAL A 123 8.22 13.57 -8.55
N PHE A 124 8.85 13.35 -7.39
CA PHE A 124 8.90 14.32 -6.31
C PHE A 124 9.65 15.59 -6.69
N LEU A 125 10.84 15.48 -7.29
CA LEU A 125 11.65 16.62 -7.71
C LEU A 125 10.89 17.52 -8.71
N VAL A 126 10.21 16.94 -9.70
CA VAL A 126 9.44 17.74 -10.68
C VAL A 126 8.07 18.14 -10.15
N GLY A 127 7.31 17.21 -9.58
CA GLY A 127 5.92 17.43 -9.17
C GLY A 127 5.77 18.29 -7.93
N GLU A 128 6.65 18.14 -6.93
CA GLU A 128 6.55 18.84 -5.66
C GLU A 128 7.51 20.02 -5.59
N LEU A 129 8.80 19.81 -5.90
CA LEU A 129 9.80 20.86 -5.76
C LEU A 129 9.68 21.91 -6.87
N LEU A 130 9.64 21.50 -8.14
CA LEU A 130 9.54 22.43 -9.26
C LEU A 130 8.15 23.10 -9.36
N TYR A 131 7.07 22.32 -9.28
CA TYR A 131 5.72 22.87 -9.52
C TYR A 131 5.04 23.47 -8.28
N ARG A 132 5.13 22.84 -7.10
CA ARG A 132 4.44 23.36 -5.89
C ARG A 132 5.29 24.32 -5.09
N ARG A 133 6.57 24.00 -4.90
CA ARG A 133 7.50 24.86 -4.15
C ARG A 133 8.18 25.92 -5.02
N ASN A 134 7.95 25.89 -6.33
CA ASN A 134 8.44 26.89 -7.28
C ASN A 134 9.97 27.06 -7.25
N LEU A 135 10.71 25.98 -7.01
CA LEU A 135 12.18 26.01 -6.97
C LEU A 135 12.79 26.38 -8.33
N VAL A 136 14.06 26.77 -8.29
CA VAL A 136 14.83 27.16 -9.48
C VAL A 136 15.08 25.92 -10.33
N THR A 137 14.76 26.02 -11.62
CA THR A 137 14.85 24.91 -12.57
C THR A 137 16.26 24.32 -12.67
N ALA A 138 17.29 25.17 -12.57
CA ALA A 138 18.69 24.76 -12.55
C ALA A 138 19.03 23.83 -11.37
N ASP A 139 18.49 24.10 -10.16
CA ASP A 139 18.76 23.28 -8.98
C ASP A 139 18.12 21.90 -9.09
N VAL A 140 16.91 21.83 -9.66
CA VAL A 140 16.20 20.56 -9.88
C VAL A 140 16.91 19.72 -10.96
N LEU A 141 17.38 20.36 -12.03
CA LEU A 141 18.12 19.69 -13.10
C LEU A 141 19.50 19.19 -12.61
N ASP A 142 20.20 19.98 -11.79
CA ASP A 142 21.47 19.58 -11.17
C ASP A 142 21.29 18.33 -10.29
N GLU A 143 20.25 18.30 -9.46
CA GLU A 143 19.93 17.13 -8.64
C GLU A 143 19.60 15.91 -9.51
N LEU A 144 18.75 16.06 -10.54
CA LEU A 144 18.41 14.95 -11.46
C LEU A 144 19.66 14.38 -12.15
N LYS A 145 20.59 15.24 -12.57
CA LYS A 145 21.88 14.83 -13.15
C LYS A 145 22.72 14.08 -12.13
N LYS A 146 22.89 14.59 -10.92
CA LYS A 146 23.70 13.94 -9.87
C LYS A 146 23.21 12.53 -9.55
N VAL A 147 21.90 12.35 -9.40
CA VAL A 147 21.30 11.04 -9.12
C VAL A 147 21.52 10.08 -10.28
N GLN A 148 21.40 10.57 -11.52
CA GLN A 148 21.65 9.78 -12.73
C GLN A 148 23.12 9.38 -12.88
N TYR A 149 24.06 10.29 -12.62
CA TYR A 149 25.50 9.99 -12.69
C TYR A 149 25.94 8.99 -11.63
N ALA A 150 25.36 9.05 -10.43
CA ALA A 150 25.67 8.14 -9.34
C ALA A 150 24.89 6.80 -9.40
N ASP A 151 23.86 6.72 -10.26
CA ASP A 151 22.94 5.57 -10.38
C ASP A 151 22.29 5.14 -9.04
N VAL A 152 21.98 6.12 -8.19
CA VAL A 152 21.49 5.88 -6.81
C VAL A 152 19.97 5.94 -6.69
N TRP A 153 19.24 5.75 -7.80
CA TRP A 153 17.78 5.86 -7.81
C TRP A 153 17.09 4.89 -6.85
N ASP A 154 17.51 3.62 -6.88
CA ASP A 154 16.94 2.57 -6.04
C ASP A 154 17.32 2.76 -4.57
N ASP A 155 18.54 3.24 -4.30
CA ASP A 155 19.01 3.51 -2.95
C ASP A 155 18.21 4.63 -2.28
N VAL A 156 17.85 5.68 -3.02
CA VAL A 156 16.97 6.75 -2.52
C VAL A 156 15.56 6.23 -2.21
N LEU A 157 15.03 5.33 -3.04
CA LEU A 157 13.72 4.68 -2.81
C LEU A 157 13.75 3.73 -1.60
N LEU A 158 14.84 3.01 -1.41
CA LEU A 158 15.03 2.15 -0.23
C LEU A 158 15.13 3.00 1.03
N LEU A 159 15.84 4.13 0.96
CA LEU A 159 15.99 5.05 2.08
C LEU A 159 14.65 5.56 2.59
N SER A 160 13.70 5.88 1.70
CA SER A 160 12.37 6.35 2.12
C SER A 160 11.51 5.29 2.84
N ARG A 161 11.95 4.02 2.86
CA ARG A 161 11.28 2.92 3.57
C ARG A 161 11.91 2.64 4.94
N ILE A 162 13.06 3.24 5.25
CA ILE A 162 13.81 3.01 6.47
C ILE A 162 13.40 4.03 7.55
N VAL A 163 13.12 3.54 8.75
CA VAL A 163 12.61 4.35 9.89
C VAL A 163 13.68 5.30 10.42
N ASN A 164 14.95 4.86 10.43
CA ASN A 164 16.11 5.64 10.90
C ASN A 164 17.08 5.92 9.75
N TYR A 165 16.59 6.61 8.72
CA TYR A 165 17.41 6.85 7.54
C TYR A 165 18.69 7.65 7.86
N SER A 166 18.62 8.63 8.76
CA SER A 166 19.74 9.53 9.10
C SER A 166 20.96 8.86 9.74
N THR A 167 20.81 7.69 10.38
CA THR A 167 21.91 6.91 10.98
C THR A 167 22.28 5.67 10.16
N HIS A 168 21.62 5.46 9.03
CA HIS A 168 21.84 4.31 8.18
C HIS A 168 23.03 4.54 7.25
N GLU A 169 23.85 3.52 7.00
CA GLU A 169 25.02 3.61 6.11
C GLU A 169 24.65 4.09 4.69
N LEU A 170 23.44 3.75 4.22
CA LEU A 170 22.91 4.24 2.93
C LEU A 170 22.76 5.76 2.90
N TYR A 171 22.40 6.41 4.01
CA TYR A 171 22.26 7.86 4.05
C TYR A 171 23.60 8.57 3.94
N HIS A 172 24.63 8.06 4.62
CA HIS A 172 25.98 8.59 4.52
C HIS A 172 26.52 8.44 3.10
N ARG A 173 26.34 7.27 2.47
CA ARG A 173 26.69 7.06 1.06
C ARG A 173 25.95 8.00 0.11
N LEU A 174 24.65 8.21 0.32
CA LEU A 174 23.86 9.12 -0.52
C LEU A 174 24.24 10.60 -0.30
N LYS A 175 24.68 10.98 0.91
CA LYS A 175 25.17 12.33 1.20
C LYS A 175 26.56 12.61 0.62
N GLU A 176 27.40 11.60 0.39
CA GLU A 176 28.67 11.75 -0.33
C GLU A 176 28.46 12.25 -1.77
N HIS A 177 27.27 12.05 -2.35
CA HIS A 177 26.89 12.54 -3.67
C HIS A 177 26.28 13.95 -3.68
N ASP A 178 26.34 14.69 -2.55
CA ASP A 178 25.84 16.07 -2.40
C ASP A 178 24.35 16.24 -2.80
N LEU A 179 23.55 15.20 -2.56
CA LEU A 179 22.11 15.22 -2.82
C LEU A 179 21.38 16.06 -1.76
N ARG A 180 20.84 17.20 -2.20
CA ARG A 180 20.27 18.24 -1.33
C ARG A 180 18.87 17.91 -0.85
N PHE A 181 18.08 17.19 -1.65
CA PHE A 181 16.64 17.04 -1.43
C PHE A 181 16.22 15.67 -0.88
N ILE A 182 17.16 14.84 -0.45
CA ILE A 182 16.87 13.51 0.12
C ILE A 182 16.02 13.63 1.39
N ASP A 183 16.41 14.49 2.33
CA ASP A 183 15.71 14.64 3.61
C ASP A 183 14.26 15.07 3.38
N ASP A 184 14.08 16.01 2.44
CA ASP A 184 12.77 16.50 1.99
C ASP A 184 11.92 15.41 1.33
N PHE A 185 12.53 14.53 0.53
CA PHE A 185 11.85 13.41 -0.11
C PHE A 185 11.41 12.36 0.90
N VAL A 186 12.28 11.94 1.83
CA VAL A 186 11.92 10.94 2.85
C VAL A 186 10.78 11.45 3.71
N GLN A 187 10.82 12.71 4.12
CA GLN A 187 9.72 13.35 4.83
C GLN A 187 8.45 13.44 3.97
N HIS A 188 8.56 13.75 2.68
CA HIS A 188 7.42 13.83 1.79
C HIS A 188 6.76 12.47 1.58
N THR A 189 7.53 11.40 1.40
CA THR A 189 7.03 10.03 1.26
C THR A 189 6.36 9.56 2.54
N ALA A 190 6.95 9.83 3.71
CA ALA A 190 6.29 9.59 4.99
C ALA A 190 4.95 10.34 5.10
N LYS A 191 4.90 11.62 4.69
CA LYS A 191 3.67 12.42 4.64
C LYS A 191 2.65 11.88 3.64
N GLN A 192 3.04 11.42 2.45
CA GLN A 192 2.12 10.85 1.48
C GLN A 192 1.52 9.52 1.95
N HIS A 193 2.30 8.70 2.66
CA HIS A 193 1.76 7.51 3.33
C HIS A 193 0.66 7.89 4.33
N VAL A 194 0.81 9.01 5.04
CA VAL A 194 -0.20 9.54 5.98
C VAL A 194 -1.37 10.23 5.24
N ALA A 195 -1.13 10.99 4.18
CA ALA A 195 -2.16 11.72 3.43
C ALA A 195 -3.02 10.83 2.52
N ARG A 196 -2.43 9.78 1.92
CA ARG A 196 -3.21 8.71 1.26
C ARG A 196 -4.11 7.98 2.26
N THR A 197 -3.80 8.04 3.55
CA THR A 197 -4.64 7.46 4.60
C THR A 197 -5.72 8.38 5.18
N THR A 198 -5.74 9.69 4.89
CA THR A 198 -6.75 10.63 5.40
C THR A 198 -7.81 11.03 4.38
N ASN A 199 -7.56 10.88 3.07
CA ASN A 199 -8.58 11.15 2.06
C ASN A 199 -9.65 10.04 2.02
N LYS A 200 -10.77 10.30 2.69
CA LYS A 200 -12.05 9.55 2.66
C LYS A 200 -11.97 8.11 3.20
N LYS A 201 -11.73 7.93 4.49
CA LYS A 201 -11.92 6.61 5.12
C LYS A 201 -13.25 6.54 5.85
N ALA A 202 -14.08 5.63 5.37
CA ALA A 202 -15.38 5.25 5.90
C ALA A 202 -15.31 4.98 7.41
N VAL A 203 -15.91 5.85 8.22
CA VAL A 203 -16.16 5.57 9.63
C VAL A 203 -17.48 4.80 9.71
N PRO A 204 -17.63 3.76 10.56
CA PRO A 204 -18.86 2.98 10.67
C PRO A 204 -20.13 3.84 10.81
N GLY A 205 -20.07 4.90 11.62
CA GLY A 205 -21.19 5.83 11.81
C GLY A 205 -21.54 6.68 10.58
N SER A 206 -20.60 6.88 9.65
CA SER A 206 -20.82 7.67 8.43
C SER A 206 -21.33 6.85 7.24
N GLU A 207 -20.93 5.58 7.14
CA GLU A 207 -21.22 4.72 5.98
C GLU A 207 -22.08 3.48 6.31
N GLY A 208 -22.40 3.26 7.59
CA GLY A 208 -23.40 2.27 8.02
C GLY A 208 -22.96 0.81 7.96
N TYR A 209 -21.64 0.53 7.93
CA TYR A 209 -21.11 -0.83 7.98
C TYR A 209 -20.89 -1.32 9.41
N THR A 210 -20.92 -2.64 9.61
CA THR A 210 -20.58 -3.27 10.89
C THR A 210 -19.07 -3.54 10.95
N PRO A 211 -18.32 -2.81 11.81
CA PRO A 211 -16.88 -3.00 11.92
C PRO A 211 -16.58 -4.35 12.59
N ASN A 212 -15.47 -4.95 12.16
CA ASN A 212 -14.95 -6.14 12.79
C ASN A 212 -14.01 -5.74 13.94
N TYR A 213 -14.54 -5.77 15.15
CA TYR A 213 -13.81 -5.41 16.35
C TYR A 213 -12.82 -6.49 16.74
N ARG A 214 -11.62 -6.06 17.11
CA ARG A 214 -10.54 -6.89 17.64
C ARG A 214 -10.05 -6.28 18.93
N THR A 215 -9.77 -7.14 19.91
CA THR A 215 -9.13 -6.72 21.15
C THR A 215 -7.62 -6.81 21.02
N VAL A 216 -6.92 -5.76 21.44
CA VAL A 216 -5.46 -5.65 21.36
C VAL A 216 -4.92 -5.26 22.72
N SER A 217 -3.81 -5.90 23.11
CA SER A 217 -3.03 -5.56 24.31
C SER A 217 -1.53 -5.64 23.99
N LYS A 218 -0.69 -5.05 24.85
CA LYS A 218 0.78 -5.12 24.78
C LYS A 218 1.33 -4.56 23.46
N VAL A 219 1.16 -3.26 23.28
CA VAL A 219 1.67 -2.51 22.13
C VAL A 219 2.96 -1.81 22.53
N GLN A 220 4.01 -1.96 21.72
CA GLN A 220 5.24 -1.16 21.84
C GLN A 220 5.12 0.06 20.94
N VAL A 221 5.09 1.25 21.52
CA VAL A 221 4.93 2.51 20.79
C VAL A 221 6.30 3.07 20.43
N GLU A 222 6.52 3.26 19.14
CA GLU A 222 7.75 3.83 18.59
C GLU A 222 7.55 5.32 18.29
N ASP A 223 6.46 5.66 17.60
CA ASP A 223 6.17 7.05 17.22
C ASP A 223 4.74 7.47 17.59
N ILE A 224 4.58 8.74 17.94
CA ILE A 224 3.28 9.41 18.06
C ILE A 224 3.23 10.52 17.01
N LEU A 225 2.29 10.44 16.08
CA LEU A 225 2.12 11.40 15.00
C LEU A 225 0.82 12.16 15.15
N PHE A 226 0.86 13.47 14.93
CA PHE A 226 -0.30 14.34 14.84
C PHE A 226 -0.50 14.78 13.38
N ASP A 227 -1.71 14.60 12.86
CA ASP A 227 -2.07 15.08 11.53
C ASP A 227 -2.33 16.61 11.52
N GLU A 228 -2.72 17.16 10.37
CA GLU A 228 -3.06 18.58 10.19
C GLU A 228 -4.27 19.02 11.03
N HIS A 229 -5.13 18.07 11.41
CA HIS A 229 -6.29 18.26 12.28
C HIS A 229 -5.99 17.94 13.75
N GLN A 230 -4.72 17.68 14.10
CA GLN A 230 -4.27 17.28 15.43
C GLN A 230 -4.85 15.94 15.92
N THR A 231 -5.33 15.09 15.02
CA THR A 231 -5.72 13.72 15.32
C THR A 231 -4.45 12.91 15.62
N PRO A 232 -4.33 12.31 16.82
CA PRO A 232 -3.18 11.50 17.13
C PRO A 232 -3.26 10.13 16.48
N SER A 233 -2.10 9.63 16.10
CA SER A 233 -1.89 8.26 15.70
C SER A 233 -0.63 7.71 16.35
N ILE A 234 -0.73 6.48 16.82
CA ILE A 234 0.37 5.74 17.42
C ILE A 234 0.88 4.75 16.38
N ILE A 235 2.18 4.79 16.11
CA ILE A 235 2.88 3.77 15.34
C ILE A 235 3.66 2.90 16.30
N GLY A 236 3.47 1.60 16.16
CA GLY A 236 4.10 0.65 17.06
C GLY A 236 4.19 -0.76 16.52
N LYS A 237 4.63 -1.65 17.39
CA LYS A 237 4.72 -3.08 17.14
C LYS A 237 3.77 -3.82 18.06
N LEU A 238 2.85 -4.57 17.45
CA LEU A 238 1.96 -5.48 18.14
C LEU A 238 2.56 -6.88 18.15
N LYS A 239 2.61 -7.52 19.32
CA LYS A 239 3.02 -8.91 19.44
C LYS A 239 1.87 -9.83 19.04
N SER A 240 2.04 -10.58 17.96
CA SER A 240 1.09 -11.61 17.51
C SER A 240 1.83 -12.95 17.45
N GLY A 241 1.59 -13.81 18.44
CA GLY A 241 2.33 -15.07 18.61
C GLY A 241 3.83 -14.85 18.80
N SER A 242 4.64 -15.36 17.86
CA SER A 242 6.10 -15.24 17.86
C SER A 242 6.64 -14.05 17.06
N ARG A 243 5.78 -13.28 16.38
CA ARG A 243 6.19 -12.18 15.50
C ARG A 243 5.66 -10.83 15.98
N TYR A 244 6.43 -9.79 15.72
CA TYR A 244 5.99 -8.41 15.90
C TYR A 244 5.49 -7.87 14.56
N ILE A 245 4.26 -7.38 14.55
CA ILE A 245 3.64 -6.79 13.37
C ILE A 245 3.61 -5.27 13.58
N ARG A 246 4.12 -4.51 12.62
CA ARG A 246 4.00 -3.05 12.64
C ARG A 246 2.54 -2.67 12.46
N VAL A 247 2.04 -1.83 13.34
CA VAL A 247 0.65 -1.36 13.35
C VAL A 247 0.60 0.15 13.50
N THR A 248 -0.40 0.76 12.86
CA THR A 248 -0.75 2.16 13.06
C THR A 248 -2.14 2.21 13.65
N MET A 249 -2.29 2.86 14.80
CA MET A 249 -3.56 3.01 15.50
C MET A 249 -3.94 4.49 15.54
N VAL A 250 -5.04 4.85 14.90
CA VAL A 250 -5.61 6.20 14.96
C VAL A 250 -6.64 6.25 16.06
N MET A 251 -6.62 7.34 16.82
CA MET A 251 -7.45 7.51 18.01
C MET A 251 -7.78 8.98 18.23
N GLU A 252 -8.71 9.25 19.13
CA GLU A 252 -8.97 10.60 19.59
C GLU A 252 -7.90 11.09 20.58
N PHE A 253 -7.75 12.41 20.71
CA PHE A 253 -6.83 13.00 21.68
C PHE A 253 -7.16 12.65 23.13
N SER A 254 -8.45 12.48 23.44
CA SER A 254 -8.94 11.99 24.74
C SER A 254 -8.39 10.59 25.05
N GLN A 255 -8.47 9.68 24.07
CA GLN A 255 -8.01 8.31 24.16
C GLN A 255 -6.48 8.23 24.28
N LEU A 256 -5.74 9.02 23.48
CA LEU A 256 -4.28 9.09 23.60
C LEU A 256 -3.85 9.50 25.02
N ASN A 257 -4.46 10.55 25.58
CA ASN A 257 -4.12 10.98 26.94
C ASN A 257 -4.41 9.90 27.98
N GLN A 258 -5.54 9.18 27.85
CA GLN A 258 -5.85 8.07 28.75
C GLN A 258 -4.80 6.96 28.68
N ILE A 259 -4.38 6.58 27.46
CA ILE A 259 -3.34 5.57 27.22
C ILE A 259 -2.01 6.00 27.85
N LEU A 260 -1.62 7.26 27.65
CA LEU A 260 -0.38 7.80 28.20
C LEU A 260 -0.42 7.83 29.74
N ILE A 261 -1.52 8.28 30.34
CA ILE A 261 -1.68 8.29 31.80
C ILE A 261 -1.61 6.87 32.38
N SER A 262 -2.21 5.87 31.71
CA SER A 262 -2.15 4.48 32.17
C SER A 262 -0.80 3.80 31.94
N SER A 263 0.14 4.46 31.26
CA SER A 263 1.48 3.93 30.95
C SER A 263 2.57 4.37 31.95
N GLY A 264 2.19 5.00 33.05
CA GLY A 264 3.10 5.36 34.14
C GLY A 264 3.89 6.64 33.88
N GLU A 265 5.09 6.74 34.46
CA GLU A 265 5.90 7.95 34.50
C GLU A 265 6.27 8.46 33.10
N LEU A 266 6.79 7.58 32.23
CA LEU A 266 7.10 7.93 30.84
C LEU A 266 5.90 8.44 30.06
N GLY A 267 4.73 7.83 30.26
CA GLY A 267 3.51 8.28 29.62
C GLY A 267 3.10 9.69 30.07
N MET A 268 3.29 10.02 31.35
CA MET A 268 3.06 11.38 31.86
C MET A 268 4.06 12.39 31.29
N GLU A 269 5.34 12.02 31.16
CA GLU A 269 6.37 12.87 30.54
C GLU A 269 6.03 13.17 29.08
N ILE A 270 5.68 12.15 28.30
CA ILE A 270 5.23 12.28 26.92
C ILE A 270 3.97 13.15 26.84
N SER A 271 2.98 12.96 27.72
CA SER A 271 1.76 13.78 27.76
C SER A 271 2.09 15.27 28.03
N ASN A 272 3.00 15.55 28.95
CA ASN A 272 3.44 16.91 29.24
C ASN A 272 4.22 17.54 28.08
N PHE A 273 5.05 16.74 27.39
CA PHE A 273 5.75 17.17 26.19
C PHE A 273 4.78 17.51 25.05
N ILE A 274 3.79 16.65 24.80
CA ILE A 274 2.70 16.91 23.85
C ILE A 274 1.98 18.22 24.20
N LYS A 275 1.60 18.43 25.47
CA LYS A 275 0.94 19.69 25.89
C LYS A 275 1.80 20.92 25.60
N LYS A 276 3.12 20.85 25.80
CA LYS A 276 4.05 21.94 25.47
C LYS A 276 4.15 22.20 23.96
N LEU A 277 4.21 21.14 23.16
CA LEU A 277 4.20 21.22 21.69
C LEU A 277 2.91 21.85 21.18
N MET A 278 1.77 21.45 21.74
CA MET A 278 0.45 21.96 21.34
C MET A 278 0.22 23.42 21.79
N ALA A 279 0.82 23.83 22.91
CA ALA A 279 0.77 25.21 23.40
C ALA A 279 1.65 26.18 22.59
N SER A 280 2.63 25.67 21.82
CA SER A 280 3.52 26.45 20.96
C SER A 280 3.27 26.11 19.48
N PRO A 281 2.13 26.49 18.89
CA PRO A 281 1.77 26.10 17.53
C PRO A 281 2.76 26.70 16.53
N GLN A 282 3.78 25.94 16.13
CA GLN A 282 4.46 26.19 14.88
C GLN A 282 3.45 25.90 13.76
N LYS A 283 2.88 26.97 13.21
CA LYS A 283 1.87 26.92 12.14
C LYS A 283 2.26 25.88 11.06
N GLY A 284 1.42 24.85 10.90
CA GLY A 284 1.37 24.02 9.70
C GLY A 284 2.40 22.89 9.58
N ARG A 285 3.04 22.43 10.67
CA ARG A 285 3.86 21.22 10.64
C ARG A 285 3.19 20.09 11.44
N PRO A 286 2.97 18.89 10.85
CA PRO A 286 2.57 17.73 11.62
C PRO A 286 3.65 17.44 12.66
N ALA A 287 3.25 17.34 13.93
CA ALA A 287 4.16 17.01 15.01
C ALA A 287 4.36 15.50 15.03
N SER A 288 5.58 15.05 14.74
CA SER A 288 6.00 13.67 14.95
C SER A 288 6.87 13.63 16.20
N ILE A 289 6.52 12.78 17.15
CA ILE A 289 7.29 12.54 18.36
C ILE A 289 7.85 11.12 18.25
N ASP A 290 9.16 11.02 18.06
CA ASP A 290 9.89 9.76 18.20
C ASP A 290 10.13 9.53 19.69
N VAL A 291 9.45 8.53 20.25
CA VAL A 291 9.49 8.28 21.69
C VAL A 291 10.87 7.82 22.14
N ARG A 292 11.56 7.03 21.31
CA ARG A 292 12.89 6.52 21.66
C ARG A 292 13.93 7.62 21.63
N SER A 293 13.89 8.50 20.62
CA SER A 293 14.88 9.56 20.48
C SER A 293 14.71 10.66 21.53
N GLU A 294 13.47 11.02 21.88
CA GLU A 294 13.18 12.09 22.84
C GLU A 294 13.30 11.64 24.31
N PHE A 295 12.96 10.37 24.62
CA PHE A 295 12.90 9.87 25.99
C PHE A 295 13.91 8.74 26.29
N GLY A 296 14.69 8.30 25.29
CA GLY A 296 15.72 7.28 25.44
C GLY A 296 15.21 5.83 25.48
N GLU A 297 13.90 5.61 25.56
CA GLU A 297 13.29 4.28 25.64
C GLU A 297 11.95 4.17 24.89
N VAL A 298 11.49 2.93 24.66
CA VAL A 298 10.24 2.65 23.95
C VAL A 298 9.09 2.60 24.96
N LEU A 299 7.97 3.26 24.66
CA LEU A 299 6.79 3.22 25.52
C LEU A 299 6.07 1.87 25.39
N HIS A 300 5.96 1.15 26.50
CA HIS A 300 5.30 -0.15 26.57
C HIS A 300 3.88 -0.01 27.11
N LEU A 301 2.89 -0.32 26.27
CA LEU A 301 1.47 -0.30 26.64
C LEU A 301 1.02 -1.67 27.18
N ASP A 302 1.56 -2.08 28.33
CA ASP A 302 1.28 -3.39 28.93
C ASP A 302 -0.07 -3.44 29.66
N ASN A 303 -0.53 -2.30 30.18
CA ASN A 303 -1.79 -2.18 30.92
C ASN A 303 -2.90 -1.47 30.11
N CYS A 304 -2.74 -1.37 28.79
CA CYS A 304 -3.75 -0.80 27.90
C CYS A 304 -4.43 -1.91 27.10
N TYR A 305 -5.75 -1.95 27.20
CA TYR A 305 -6.58 -2.89 26.45
C TYR A 305 -7.43 -2.09 25.48
N LEU A 306 -7.23 -2.31 24.18
CA LEU A 306 -7.85 -1.51 23.13
C LEU A 306 -8.82 -2.38 22.33
N GLU A 307 -10.00 -1.84 22.08
CA GLU A 307 -10.92 -2.35 21.06
C GLU A 307 -10.68 -1.56 19.77
N VAL A 308 -10.23 -2.27 18.74
CA VAL A 308 -9.82 -1.68 17.47
C VAL A 308 -10.55 -2.31 16.30
N TYR A 309 -10.71 -1.57 15.22
CA TYR A 309 -11.27 -2.10 13.97
C TYR A 309 -10.49 -1.63 12.76
N LYS A 310 -10.56 -2.40 11.67
CA LYS A 310 -10.00 -1.98 10.38
C LYS A 310 -11.05 -1.21 9.57
N PRO A 311 -10.65 -0.14 8.85
CA PRO A 311 -11.55 0.51 7.93
C PRO A 311 -11.95 -0.46 6.81
N GLN A 312 -13.23 -0.44 6.47
CA GLN A 312 -13.80 -1.21 5.37
C GLN A 312 -14.04 -0.29 4.18
N HIS A 313 -13.94 -0.83 2.97
CA HIS A 313 -14.33 -0.14 1.74
C HIS A 313 -15.31 -1.01 0.96
N GLN A 314 -16.17 -0.36 0.18
CA GLN A 314 -17.14 -1.07 -0.62
C GLN A 314 -16.48 -1.61 -1.89
N SER A 315 -16.45 -2.93 -2.03
CA SER A 315 -15.99 -3.62 -3.23
C SER A 315 -17.09 -4.55 -3.72
N LYS A 316 -17.62 -4.29 -4.93
CA LYS A 316 -18.72 -5.07 -5.53
C LYS A 316 -19.97 -5.18 -4.64
N GLY A 317 -20.32 -4.09 -3.95
CA GLY A 317 -21.49 -4.03 -3.06
C GLY A 317 -21.32 -4.75 -1.72
N LYS A 318 -20.14 -5.29 -1.41
CA LYS A 318 -19.80 -5.86 -0.09
C LYS A 318 -18.75 -5.00 0.59
N TRP A 319 -18.85 -4.89 1.91
CA TRP A 319 -17.83 -4.27 2.74
C TRP A 319 -16.64 -5.21 2.91
N VAL A 320 -15.45 -4.73 2.58
CA VAL A 320 -14.21 -5.51 2.66
C VAL A 320 -13.18 -4.73 3.48
N GLU A 321 -12.56 -5.41 4.45
CA GLU A 321 -11.48 -4.83 5.25
C GLU A 321 -10.26 -4.47 4.39
N THR A 322 -9.62 -3.36 4.74
CA THR A 322 -8.35 -2.98 4.15
C THR A 322 -7.25 -3.95 4.58
N LYS A 323 -6.36 -4.33 3.65
CA LYS A 323 -5.26 -5.28 3.93
C LYS A 323 -4.18 -4.70 4.84
N ASP A 324 -4.08 -3.38 4.94
CA ASP A 324 -3.05 -2.69 5.72
C ASP A 324 -3.17 -2.98 7.22
N SER A 325 -2.04 -2.91 7.93
CA SER A 325 -1.97 -3.03 9.41
C SER A 325 -2.39 -1.72 10.11
N PHE A 326 -3.50 -1.16 9.66
CA PHE A 326 -4.03 0.11 10.10
C PHE A 326 -5.35 -0.09 10.84
N TYR A 327 -5.46 0.52 12.01
CA TYR A 327 -6.58 0.32 12.92
C TYR A 327 -7.10 1.64 13.46
N PHE A 328 -8.40 1.72 13.70
CA PHE A 328 -9.03 2.76 14.49
C PHE A 328 -9.31 2.23 15.89
N VAL A 329 -8.99 3.01 16.92
CA VAL A 329 -9.36 2.72 18.30
C VAL A 329 -10.78 3.21 18.53
N ASP A 330 -11.68 2.28 18.83
CA ASP A 330 -13.07 2.60 19.14
C ASP A 330 -13.23 2.87 20.64
N LYS A 331 -12.68 1.96 21.46
CA LYS A 331 -12.83 2.02 22.91
C LYS A 331 -11.58 1.51 23.63
N ILE A 332 -11.24 2.16 24.74
CA ILE A 332 -10.28 1.63 25.72
C ILE A 332 -11.08 0.79 26.72
N LEU A 333 -10.73 -0.49 26.82
CA LEU A 333 -11.39 -1.49 27.67
C LEU A 333 -10.74 -1.54 29.05
N SER A 334 -11.55 -1.82 30.07
CA SER A 334 -11.03 -2.28 31.36
C SER A 334 -10.49 -3.72 31.24
N LYS A 335 -9.59 -4.10 32.15
CA LYS A 335 -9.06 -5.48 32.20
C LYS A 335 -10.16 -6.54 32.26
N LYS A 336 -11.22 -6.30 33.05
CA LYS A 336 -12.36 -7.22 33.17
C LYS A 336 -13.13 -7.37 31.86
N GLU A 337 -13.37 -6.27 31.15
CA GLU A 337 -14.04 -6.29 29.84
C GLU A 337 -13.18 -6.99 28.78
N TYR A 338 -11.87 -6.71 28.78
CA TYR A 338 -10.91 -7.37 27.90
C TYR A 338 -10.87 -8.88 28.13
N ASP A 339 -10.72 -9.33 29.38
CA ASP A 339 -10.66 -10.77 29.70
C ASP A 339 -11.95 -11.49 29.28
N LYS A 340 -13.11 -10.84 29.45
CA LYS A 340 -14.40 -11.37 29.00
C LYS A 340 -14.44 -11.50 27.47
N LYS A 341 -14.16 -10.41 26.73
CA LYS A 341 -14.19 -10.41 25.26
C LYS A 341 -13.14 -11.34 24.65
N SER A 342 -11.94 -11.40 25.23
CA SER A 342 -10.87 -12.29 24.78
C SER A 342 -11.26 -13.76 24.94
N LYS A 343 -11.89 -14.13 26.07
CA LYS A 343 -12.40 -15.49 26.29
C LYS A 343 -13.55 -15.83 25.35
N GLU A 344 -14.49 -14.92 25.14
CA GLU A 344 -15.57 -15.11 24.18
C GLU A 344 -15.03 -15.30 22.75
N GLY A 345 -14.00 -14.54 22.37
CA GLY A 345 -13.30 -14.71 21.09
C GLY A 345 -12.63 -16.07 20.96
N GLU A 346 -11.88 -16.50 21.98
CA GLU A 346 -11.21 -17.82 22.00
C GLU A 346 -12.23 -18.97 21.93
N ILE A 347 -13.33 -18.87 22.67
CA ILE A 347 -14.41 -19.87 22.63
C ILE A 347 -15.03 -19.91 21.24
N ARG A 348 -15.27 -18.75 20.63
CA ARG A 348 -15.83 -18.67 19.27
C ARG A 348 -14.88 -19.28 18.24
N GLU A 349 -13.59 -19.01 18.31
CA GLU A 349 -12.58 -19.60 17.41
C GLU A 349 -12.56 -21.12 17.56
N LYS A 350 -12.56 -21.64 18.79
CA LYS A 350 -12.66 -23.10 19.03
C LYS A 350 -13.97 -23.70 18.51
N ILE A 351 -15.08 -22.97 18.60
CA ILE A 351 -16.35 -23.41 18.02
C ILE A 351 -16.25 -23.43 16.49
N GLU A 352 -15.70 -22.39 15.87
CA GLU A 352 -15.50 -22.32 14.42
C GLU A 352 -14.59 -23.46 13.92
N GLU A 353 -13.46 -23.72 14.58
CA GLU A 353 -12.59 -24.86 14.31
C GLU A 353 -13.33 -26.21 14.41
N CYS A 354 -14.12 -26.41 15.48
CA CYS A 354 -14.95 -27.60 15.63
C CYS A 354 -15.95 -27.74 14.47
N LEU A 355 -16.62 -26.64 14.08
CA LEU A 355 -17.58 -26.64 12.97
C LEU A 355 -16.88 -26.93 11.63
N GLU A 356 -15.67 -26.44 11.40
CA GLU A 356 -14.89 -26.75 10.21
C GLU A 356 -14.55 -28.23 10.11
N LEU A 357 -14.10 -28.83 11.22
CA LEU A 357 -13.80 -30.26 11.30
C LEU A 357 -15.05 -31.09 11.01
N ILE A 358 -16.18 -30.74 11.62
CA ILE A 358 -17.48 -31.42 11.41
C ILE A 358 -17.92 -31.29 9.94
N GLY A 359 -17.82 -30.10 9.33
CA GLY A 359 -18.12 -29.91 7.90
C GLY A 359 -17.19 -30.71 6.97
N GLY A 360 -15.91 -30.84 7.36
CA GLY A 360 -14.93 -31.68 6.68
C GLY A 360 -15.32 -33.17 6.68
N SER A 361 -15.84 -33.68 7.80
CA SER A 361 -16.32 -35.05 7.92
C SER A 361 -17.45 -35.37 6.94
N TYR A 362 -18.37 -34.43 6.68
CA TYR A 362 -19.42 -34.64 5.66
C TYR A 362 -18.87 -34.68 4.24
N SER A 363 -17.87 -33.84 3.94
CA SER A 363 -17.16 -33.85 2.66
C SER A 363 -16.42 -35.17 2.45
N TYR A 364 -15.90 -35.76 3.52
CA TYR A 364 -15.29 -37.10 3.50
C TYR A 364 -16.35 -38.19 3.28
N TYR A 365 -17.47 -38.15 4.01
CA TYR A 365 -18.61 -39.05 3.78
C TYR A 365 -19.08 -39.02 2.31
N GLN A 366 -19.27 -37.84 1.72
CA GLN A 366 -19.67 -37.73 0.31
C GLN A 366 -18.65 -38.34 -0.66
N ARG A 367 -17.35 -38.15 -0.41
CA ARG A 367 -16.29 -38.78 -1.21
C ARG A 367 -16.37 -40.31 -1.13
N MET A 368 -16.59 -40.86 0.05
CA MET A 368 -16.75 -42.31 0.25
C MET A 368 -17.99 -42.86 -0.47
N ARG A 369 -19.11 -42.11 -0.45
CA ARG A 369 -20.32 -42.46 -1.21
C ARG A 369 -20.08 -42.46 -2.72
N ARG A 370 -19.29 -41.52 -3.24
CA ARG A 370 -18.90 -41.48 -4.67
C ARG A 370 -18.01 -42.66 -5.08
N LEU A 371 -17.24 -43.23 -4.13
CA LEU A 371 -16.42 -44.42 -4.33
C LEU A 371 -17.22 -45.74 -4.22
N GLY A 372 -18.55 -45.68 -4.06
CA GLY A 372 -19.42 -46.85 -4.01
C GLY A 372 -19.52 -47.51 -2.64
N ILE A 373 -19.02 -46.88 -1.58
CA ILE A 373 -19.12 -47.40 -0.21
C ILE A 373 -20.57 -47.24 0.29
N THR A 374 -21.05 -48.22 1.06
CA THR A 374 -22.41 -48.23 1.62
C THR A 374 -22.63 -47.04 2.58
N ASP A 375 -23.88 -46.67 2.80
CA ASP A 375 -24.22 -45.48 3.60
C ASP A 375 -23.72 -45.61 5.05
N ASP A 376 -23.98 -46.76 5.64
CA ASP A 376 -23.61 -47.07 7.03
C ASP A 376 -22.10 -47.13 7.21
N GLU A 377 -21.38 -47.74 6.26
CA GLU A 377 -19.92 -47.82 6.31
C GLU A 377 -19.26 -46.46 6.06
N ALA A 378 -19.83 -45.64 5.16
CA ALA A 378 -19.34 -44.28 4.91
C ALA A 378 -19.56 -43.38 6.14
N LYS A 379 -20.71 -43.49 6.82
CA LYS A 379 -20.99 -42.76 8.08
C LYS A 379 -20.05 -43.19 9.20
N LEU A 380 -19.83 -44.50 9.36
CA LEU A 380 -18.88 -45.03 10.34
C LEU A 380 -17.46 -44.50 10.08
N ARG A 381 -16.96 -44.61 8.85
CA ARG A 381 -15.60 -44.17 8.50
C ARG A 381 -15.41 -42.65 8.58
N ALA A 382 -16.47 -41.87 8.39
CA ALA A 382 -16.44 -40.41 8.56
C ALA A 382 -16.71 -39.94 9.99
N GLY A 383 -16.95 -40.86 10.95
CA GLY A 383 -17.29 -40.50 12.32
C GLY A 383 -18.66 -39.82 12.47
N LEU A 384 -19.57 -40.01 11.50
CA LEU A 384 -20.90 -39.40 11.45
C LEU A 384 -22.01 -40.40 11.80
N GLN A 385 -21.77 -41.26 12.79
CA GLN A 385 -22.78 -42.24 13.23
C GLN A 385 -23.93 -41.60 14.02
N ASP A 386 -23.64 -40.50 14.71
CA ASP A 386 -24.64 -39.71 15.42
C ASP A 386 -25.50 -38.91 14.43
N GLU A 387 -26.83 -39.03 14.54
CA GLU A 387 -27.77 -38.43 13.60
C GLU A 387 -27.76 -36.89 13.65
N LEU A 388 -27.53 -36.30 14.83
CA LEU A 388 -27.43 -34.85 14.99
C LEU A 388 -26.14 -34.33 14.39
N LEU A 389 -25.03 -35.04 14.61
CA LEU A 389 -23.73 -34.72 14.01
C LEU A 389 -23.78 -34.85 12.48
N PHE A 390 -24.44 -35.88 11.96
CA PHE A 390 -24.67 -36.05 10.52
C PHE A 390 -25.48 -34.88 9.95
N LYS A 391 -26.60 -34.50 10.57
CA LYS A 391 -27.41 -33.34 10.15
C LYS A 391 -26.61 -32.03 10.20
N LEU A 392 -25.92 -31.75 11.31
CA LEU A 392 -25.09 -30.57 11.48
C LEU A 392 -24.00 -30.48 10.42
N SER A 393 -23.26 -31.57 10.21
CA SER A 393 -22.20 -31.67 9.20
C SER A 393 -22.73 -31.45 7.78
N SER A 394 -23.95 -31.92 7.48
CA SER A 394 -24.61 -31.70 6.19
C SER A 394 -25.00 -30.23 5.97
N PHE A 395 -25.47 -29.54 7.01
CA PHE A 395 -25.81 -28.12 6.93
C PHE A 395 -24.55 -27.25 6.78
N LEU A 396 -23.49 -27.57 7.52
CA LEU A 396 -22.22 -26.85 7.42
C LEU A 396 -21.56 -27.01 6.06
N HIS A 397 -21.66 -28.19 5.45
CA HIS A 397 -21.19 -28.39 4.09
C HIS A 397 -21.98 -27.57 3.06
N LYS A 398 -23.31 -27.53 3.17
CA LYS A 398 -24.17 -26.69 2.30
C LYS A 398 -23.94 -25.19 2.43
N LEU A 399 -23.35 -24.73 3.53
CA LEU A 399 -22.97 -23.33 3.73
C LEU A 399 -21.63 -22.97 3.06
N LYS A 400 -20.80 -23.97 2.73
CA LYS A 400 -19.50 -23.78 2.06
C LYS A 400 -19.59 -23.85 0.53
N ASP A 401 -20.63 -24.50 -0.01
CA ASP A 401 -21.00 -24.48 -1.43
C ASP A 401 -21.84 -23.23 -1.78
#